data_AF-A0A7C7H851-F1
#
_entry.id   AF-A0A7C7H851-F1
#
_cell.length_a   1.000
_cell.length_b   1.000
_cell.length_c   1.000
_cell.angle_alpha   90.00
_cell.angle_beta   90.00
_cell.angle_gamma   90.00
#
_symmetry.space_group_name_H-M   'P 1'
#
loop_
_entity.id
_entity.type
_entity.pdbx_description
1 polymer ?
#
loop_
_entity_poly.entity_id
_entity_poly.type
_entity_poly.pdbx_seq_one_letter_code
_entity_poly.pdbx_strand_id
1 'polypeptide(L)' 'MHDVLTGSQLDGTAFSDGEDHTCGNWTSNGAGSAQAGHHDRQGGGDNPTSWNAAHGSQGCSQDDLIGTGGNGLYYCFVTN' A
#
# COMPACT_ATOMS: atom_id res chain seq x y z
N MET A 1 -11.99 -6.26 -3.38
CA MET A 1 -10.75 -5.77 -2.76
C MET A 1 -9.62 -6.11 -3.69
N HIS A 2 -8.75 -5.14 -3.97
CA HIS A 2 -7.61 -5.35 -4.83
C HIS A 2 -6.30 -4.72 -4.35
N ASP A 3 -6.38 -3.71 -3.49
CA ASP A 3 -5.20 -3.10 -2.89
C ASP A 3 -4.53 -4.03 -1.88
N VAL A 4 -3.21 -4.12 -1.98
CA VAL A 4 -2.33 -4.81 -1.06
C VAL A 4 -1.26 -3.84 -0.58
N LEU A 5 -1.05 -3.78 0.74
CA LEU A 5 -0.06 -2.92 1.37
C LEU A 5 1.35 -3.35 0.96
N THR A 6 2.16 -2.40 0.50
CA THR A 6 3.53 -2.66 0.07
C THR A 6 4.54 -1.67 0.65
N GLY A 7 4.19 -0.39 0.78
CA GLY A 7 5.11 0.64 1.24
C GLY A 7 6.31 0.87 0.32
N SER A 8 6.21 0.48 -0.95
CA SER A 8 7.35 0.43 -1.88
C SER A 8 7.17 1.35 -3.08
N GLN A 9 8.28 1.82 -3.63
CA GLN A 9 8.36 2.42 -4.95
C GLN A 9 8.17 1.38 -6.06
N LEU A 10 8.06 1.83 -7.32
CA LEU A 10 7.88 0.95 -8.48
C LEU A 10 8.99 -0.10 -8.64
N ASP A 11 10.22 0.24 -8.26
CA ASP A 11 11.37 -0.67 -8.30
C ASP A 11 11.46 -1.61 -7.10
N GLY A 12 10.49 -1.55 -6.16
CA GLY A 12 10.43 -2.37 -4.96
C GLY A 12 11.26 -1.85 -3.79
N THR A 13 11.92 -0.70 -3.92
CA THR A 13 12.65 -0.08 -2.80
C THR A 13 11.71 0.68 -1.86
N ALA A 14 12.18 0.94 -0.64
CA ALA A 14 11.48 1.85 0.27
C ALA A 14 11.57 3.30 -0.23
N PHE A 15 10.60 4.14 0.15
CA PHE A 15 10.66 5.58 -0.11
C PHE A 15 11.78 6.25 0.69
N SER A 16 12.36 7.31 0.11
CA SER A 16 13.48 8.07 0.71
C SER A 16 13.22 9.59 0.72
N ASP A 17 11.97 10.00 0.54
CA ASP A 17 11.54 11.41 0.46
C ASP A 17 11.32 12.04 1.85
N GLY A 18 11.43 11.25 2.92
CA GLY A 18 11.25 11.71 4.30
C GLY A 18 9.80 11.62 4.79
N GLU A 19 8.87 11.23 3.93
CA GLU A 19 7.48 10.99 4.28
C GLU A 19 7.26 9.52 4.66
N ASP A 20 6.22 9.26 5.45
CA ASP A 20 5.85 7.90 5.84
C ASP A 20 4.83 7.31 4.86
N HIS A 21 5.25 6.22 4.20
CA HIS A 21 4.45 5.47 3.23
C HIS A 21 4.06 4.08 3.75
N THR A 22 4.09 3.88 5.07
CA THR A 22 3.98 2.56 5.71
C THR A 22 3.04 2.54 6.91
N CYS A 23 2.25 3.60 7.15
CA CYS A 23 1.43 3.70 8.36
C CYS A 23 2.25 3.50 9.64
N GLY A 24 3.35 4.24 9.76
CA GLY A 24 4.22 4.28 10.93
C GLY A 24 5.06 3.02 11.06
N ASN A 25 5.72 2.59 10.00
CA ASN A 25 6.41 1.30 9.95
C ASN A 25 5.49 0.14 10.38
N TRP A 26 4.24 0.17 9.88
CA TRP A 26 3.19 -0.81 10.15
C TRP A 26 2.74 -0.89 11.62
N THR A 27 2.85 0.21 12.37
CA THR A 27 2.45 0.27 13.79
C THR A 27 1.25 1.18 14.07
N SER A 28 0.79 1.96 13.09
CA SER A 28 -0.38 2.84 13.20
C SER A 28 -1.65 2.19 12.65
N ASN A 29 -2.78 2.48 13.29
CA ASN A 29 -4.13 2.11 12.85
C ASN A 29 -5.07 3.34 12.74
N GLY A 30 -4.51 4.54 12.60
CA GLY A 30 -5.24 5.81 12.59
C GLY A 30 -4.95 6.66 11.37
N ALA A 31 -4.59 7.92 11.59
CA ALA A 31 -4.18 8.84 10.53
C ALA A 31 -2.84 8.41 9.90
N GLY A 32 -2.67 8.77 8.63
CA GLY A 32 -1.49 8.44 7.82
C GLY A 32 -1.90 7.87 6.46
N SER A 33 -0.92 7.34 5.73
CA SER A 33 -1.16 6.61 4.49
C SER A 33 -0.10 5.51 4.35
N ALA A 34 -0.44 4.44 3.64
CA ALA A 34 0.52 3.45 3.19
C ALA A 34 0.43 3.28 1.69
N GLN A 35 1.58 3.12 1.03
CA GLN A 35 1.60 2.81 -0.39
C GLN A 35 1.03 1.40 -0.61
N ALA A 36 0.12 1.30 -1.57
CA ALA A 36 -0.51 0.07 -1.99
C ALA A 36 -0.23 -0.25 -3.45
N GLY A 37 -0.42 -1.52 -3.83
CA GLY A 37 -0.44 -1.97 -5.22
C GLY A 37 -1.58 -2.94 -5.49
N HIS A 38 -1.85 -3.18 -6.76
CA HIS A 38 -3.01 -3.96 -7.23
C HIS A 38 -2.64 -5.40 -7.52
N HIS A 39 -3.09 -6.36 -6.72
CA HIS A 39 -2.79 -7.78 -6.97
C HIS A 39 -3.37 -8.30 -8.30
N ASP A 40 -4.47 -7.70 -8.75
CA ASP A 40 -5.16 -8.01 -10.01
C ASP A 40 -4.71 -7.11 -11.18
N ARG A 41 -3.77 -6.19 -10.90
CA ARG A 41 -3.17 -5.24 -11.86
C ARG A 41 -4.18 -4.37 -12.60
N GLN A 42 -5.30 -4.06 -11.96
CA GLN A 42 -6.36 -3.20 -12.47
C GLN A 42 -6.71 -2.15 -11.42
N GLY A 43 -7.21 -0.97 -11.80
CA GLY A 43 -7.58 0.06 -10.84
C GLY A 43 -7.39 1.49 -11.32
N GLY A 44 -7.40 2.41 -10.35
CA GLY A 44 -6.99 3.80 -10.51
C GLY A 44 -5.63 4.07 -9.87
N GLY A 45 -5.39 5.35 -9.53
CA GLY A 45 -4.12 5.82 -8.98
C GLY A 45 -3.11 6.25 -10.04
N ASP A 46 -1.92 6.61 -9.59
CA ASP A 46 -0.85 7.10 -10.45
C ASP A 46 -0.26 5.99 -11.32
N ASN A 47 -0.29 4.73 -10.83
CA ASN A 47 0.16 3.56 -11.60
C ASN A 47 -0.91 2.44 -11.60
N PRO A 48 -1.98 2.58 -12.42
CA PRO A 48 -3.16 1.70 -12.41
C PRO A 48 -2.95 0.20 -12.57
N THR A 49 -1.82 -0.21 -13.15
CA THR A 49 -1.50 -1.63 -13.40
C THR A 49 -0.31 -2.14 -12.59
N SER A 50 0.20 -1.31 -11.67
CA SER A 50 1.29 -1.65 -10.78
C SER A 50 0.81 -2.57 -9.67
N TRP A 51 1.54 -3.68 -9.47
CA TRP A 51 1.21 -4.64 -8.42
C TRP A 51 1.72 -4.21 -7.04
N ASN A 52 2.67 -3.26 -6.98
CA ASN A 52 3.36 -2.87 -5.75
C ASN A 52 3.40 -1.35 -5.47
N ALA A 53 3.01 -0.48 -6.40
CA ALA A 53 3.11 0.97 -6.19
C ALA A 53 2.06 1.73 -7.03
N ALA A 54 0.78 1.50 -6.78
CA ALA A 54 -0.33 2.11 -7.51
C ALA A 54 -0.72 3.49 -6.96
N HIS A 55 -0.97 3.60 -5.65
CA HIS A 55 -1.33 4.83 -4.93
C HIS A 55 -1.21 4.64 -3.41
N GLY A 56 -1.33 5.73 -2.64
CA GLY A 56 -1.46 5.69 -1.18
C GLY A 56 -2.87 5.29 -0.72
N SER A 57 -2.98 4.79 0.51
CA SER A 57 -4.26 4.53 1.16
C SER A 57 -4.91 5.81 1.68
N GLN A 58 -6.23 5.78 1.85
CA GLN A 58 -7.01 6.88 2.46
C GLN A 58 -6.62 7.14 3.93
N GLY A 59 -6.15 6.10 4.62
CA GLY A 59 -5.83 6.09 6.04
C GLY A 59 -5.20 4.76 6.44
N CYS A 60 -4.86 4.63 7.71
CA CYS A 60 -4.28 3.40 8.28
C CYS A 60 -5.29 2.59 9.10
N SER A 61 -6.49 3.13 9.34
CA SER A 61 -7.57 2.41 10.02
C SER A 61 -8.16 1.33 9.12
N GLN A 62 -8.76 0.29 9.72
CA GLN A 62 -9.39 -0.77 8.95
C GLN A 62 -10.45 -0.25 7.97
N ASP A 63 -11.29 0.68 8.44
CA ASP A 63 -12.35 1.28 7.62
C ASP A 63 -11.78 2.08 6.46
N ASP A 64 -10.67 2.80 6.66
CA ASP A 64 -10.00 3.53 5.58
C ASP A 64 -9.31 2.60 4.57
N LEU A 65 -8.72 1.50 5.04
CA LEU A 65 -8.14 0.49 4.15
C LEU A 65 -9.22 -0.17 3.29
N ILE A 66 -10.41 -0.44 3.86
CA ILE A 66 -11.58 -0.90 3.10
C ILE A 66 -12.06 0.17 2.12
N GLY A 67 -12.15 1.42 2.55
CA GLY A 67 -12.56 2.56 1.74
C GLY A 67 -11.63 2.84 0.56
N THR A 68 -10.34 2.54 0.71
CA THR A 68 -9.34 2.64 -0.38
C THR A 68 -9.61 1.61 -1.49
N GLY A 69 -10.03 0.40 -1.12
CA GLY A 69 -10.11 -0.75 -2.03
C GLY A 69 -9.40 -2.00 -1.50
N GLY A 70 -8.75 -1.89 -0.33
CA GLY A 70 -8.05 -2.94 0.40
C GLY A 70 -8.83 -3.48 1.61
N ASN A 71 -8.10 -4.07 2.57
CA ASN A 71 -8.59 -4.60 3.86
C ASN A 71 -7.42 -4.96 4.79
N GLY A 72 -6.24 -4.35 4.60
CA GLY A 72 -5.01 -4.67 5.34
C GLY A 72 -4.27 -5.93 4.88
N LEU A 73 -4.38 -6.30 3.60
CA LEU A 73 -3.62 -7.42 3.03
C LEU A 73 -2.16 -7.05 2.81
N TYR A 74 -1.26 -8.02 2.95
CA TYR A 74 0.17 -7.91 2.65
C TYR A 74 0.71 -9.23 2.10
N TYR A 75 1.83 -9.18 1.38
CA TYR A 75 2.47 -10.36 0.82
C TYR A 75 3.45 -11.02 1.78
N CYS A 76 3.51 -12.35 1.74
CA CYS A 76 4.56 -13.15 2.38
C CYS A 76 5.32 -13.91 1.29
N PHE A 77 6.64 -13.72 1.22
CA PHE A 77 7.51 -14.40 0.26
C PHE A 77 8.35 -15.46 0.95
N VAL A 78 8.60 -16.58 0.27
CA VAL A 78 9.53 -17.61 0.77
C VAL A 78 10.96 -17.07 0.74
N THR A 79 11.80 -17.51 1.69
CA THR A 79 13.23 -17.21 1.68
C THR A 79 13.93 -17.89 0.50
N ASN A 80 14.95 -17.24 -0.05
CA ASN A 80 15.76 -17.78 -1.14
C ASN A 80 16.78 -18.82 -0.64
#